data_AF-A0A536PVM6-F1
#
_entry.id   AF-A0A536PVM6-F1
#
_cell.length_a   1.000
_cell.length_b   1.000
_cell.length_c   1.000
_cell.angle_alpha   90.00
_cell.angle_beta   90.00
_cell.angle_gamma   90.00
#
_symmetry.space_group_name_H-M   'P 1'
#
loop_
_entity.id
_entity.type
_entity.pdbx_description
1 polymer ?
#
loop_
_entity_poly.entity_id
_entity_poly.type
_entity_poly.pdbx_seq_one_letter_code
_entity_poly.pdbx_strand_id
1 'polypeptide(L)'
;MRRPTLSLSLAVGFILVAGQSALAANTFTTRVSPPAQTNATEPSLAVDRSDGTIYVAWQASGTHVARSDNGGRSFVQTPINDPFGNDVGDVHLRVGGPTPCATPTASCLPGAHRVYVTSLERLPLALQTRLAYSDDRGAHWTINDVAAVNPSLIDRPWLAVYPSKVSATQDKLYIAYHDFTVSQIWVATSTDGGATFGQTQSDVLSYDAFAEANSFCNTIPSDIEVDPETGEVYVQWITADPKQNAVGCDLTQNQNFHHVYMAHSSGAIGSGLAATTIWDVHSIFDGPLTTNTDEIFATLAVDDSGTPGIGGNVYSVFPDNLAGPTTYDIWFTHSSNKGASWAAPVKVNSDKGTH
;
A
#
# COMPACT_ATOMS: atom_id res chain seq x y z
N MET A 1 30.36 50.63 -69.89
CA MET A 1 28.89 50.48 -69.96
C MET A 1 28.36 50.27 -68.55
N ARG A 2 27.61 51.25 -68.02
CA ARG A 2 26.91 51.18 -66.73
C ARG A 2 25.58 50.44 -66.91
N ARG A 3 25.25 49.52 -66.01
CA ARG A 3 23.87 49.31 -65.51
C ARG A 3 23.93 48.83 -64.05
N PRO A 4 23.29 49.52 -63.10
CA PRO A 4 23.13 49.03 -61.73
C PRO A 4 21.91 48.11 -61.65
N THR A 5 22.05 46.99 -60.96
CA THR A 5 20.96 46.07 -60.60
C THR A 5 20.22 46.58 -59.38
N LEU A 6 18.91 46.75 -59.52
CA LEU A 6 17.94 47.01 -58.46
C LEU A 6 17.86 45.78 -57.54
N SER A 7 18.12 45.95 -56.25
CA SER A 7 17.76 44.97 -55.21
C SER A 7 16.34 45.27 -54.72
N LEU A 8 15.41 44.36 -55.01
CA LEU A 8 14.03 44.41 -54.53
C LEU A 8 13.93 43.57 -53.24
N SER A 9 13.74 44.24 -52.11
CA SER A 9 13.55 43.61 -50.80
C SER A 9 12.16 42.98 -50.72
N LEU A 10 12.07 41.65 -50.58
CA LEU A 10 10.83 40.93 -50.34
C LEU A 10 10.67 40.70 -48.82
N ALA A 11 9.73 41.41 -48.20
CA ALA A 11 9.34 41.18 -46.82
C ALA A 11 8.41 39.96 -46.75
N VAL A 12 8.86 38.86 -46.14
CA VAL A 12 8.02 37.70 -45.83
C VAL A 12 7.45 37.91 -44.43
N GLY A 13 6.15 38.20 -44.35
CA GLY A 13 5.40 38.26 -43.10
C GLY A 13 5.22 36.86 -42.53
N PHE A 14 5.77 36.62 -41.33
CA PHE A 14 5.46 35.45 -40.53
C PHE A 14 4.06 35.63 -39.91
N ILE A 15 3.09 34.84 -40.39
CA ILE A 15 1.83 34.64 -39.69
C ILE A 15 2.10 33.66 -38.54
N LEU A 16 2.19 34.20 -37.32
CA LEU A 16 2.12 33.42 -36.09
C LEU A 16 0.70 32.85 -35.97
N VAL A 17 0.51 31.60 -36.40
CA VAL A 17 -0.65 30.81 -35.99
C VAL A 17 -0.43 30.45 -34.53
N ALA A 18 -1.00 31.25 -33.63
CA ALA A 18 -1.14 30.86 -32.24
C ALA A 18 -2.01 29.60 -32.18
N GLY A 19 -1.36 28.44 -32.07
CA GLY A 19 -2.03 27.20 -31.72
C GLY A 19 -2.66 27.37 -30.34
N GLN A 20 -3.95 27.65 -30.31
CA GLN A 20 -4.76 27.41 -29.12
C GLN A 20 -4.77 25.90 -28.92
N SER A 21 -3.82 25.39 -28.15
CA SER A 21 -3.94 24.08 -27.53
C SER A 21 -5.18 24.15 -26.64
N ALA A 22 -6.31 23.69 -27.17
CA ALA A 22 -7.48 23.44 -26.35
C ALA A 22 -7.02 22.49 -25.23
N LEU A 23 -7.04 22.98 -23.99
CA LEU A 23 -6.94 22.14 -22.81
C LEU A 23 -8.09 21.13 -22.93
N ALA A 24 -7.79 19.93 -23.43
CA ALA A 24 -8.74 18.83 -23.41
C ALA A 24 -9.19 18.70 -21.96
N ALA A 25 -10.49 18.84 -21.71
CA ALA A 25 -11.05 18.62 -20.39
C ALA A 25 -10.48 17.29 -19.87
N ASN A 26 -9.77 17.34 -18.75
CA ASN A 26 -9.21 16.17 -18.08
C ASN A 26 -10.38 15.36 -17.50
N THR A 27 -11.08 14.64 -18.37
CA THR A 27 -12.20 13.77 -17.98
C THR A 27 -11.63 12.47 -17.44
N PHE A 28 -11.63 12.29 -16.12
CA PHE A 28 -11.33 11.02 -15.47
C PHE A 28 -12.62 10.24 -15.19
N THR A 29 -12.52 8.92 -15.10
CA THR A 29 -13.65 8.08 -14.65
C THR A 29 -13.90 8.34 -13.16
N THR A 30 -15.07 8.87 -12.83
CA THR A 30 -15.45 9.18 -11.43
C THR A 30 -15.91 7.97 -10.63
N ARG A 31 -16.26 6.87 -11.31
CA ARG A 31 -16.63 5.59 -10.69
C ARG A 31 -16.09 4.43 -11.51
N VAL A 32 -15.16 3.68 -10.93
CA VAL A 32 -14.55 2.50 -11.57
C VAL A 32 -15.42 1.25 -11.41
N SER A 33 -16.03 1.08 -10.23
CA SER A 33 -16.90 -0.07 -9.94
C SER A 33 -18.21 -0.01 -10.75
N PRO A 34 -18.73 -1.15 -11.23
CA PRO A 34 -20.03 -1.21 -11.89
C PRO A 34 -21.17 -0.68 -11.02
N PRO A 35 -22.19 -0.01 -11.62
CA PRO A 35 -23.39 0.44 -10.93
C PRO A 35 -24.09 -0.60 -10.06
N ALA A 36 -24.11 -1.86 -10.51
CA ALA A 36 -24.77 -2.96 -9.82
C ALA A 36 -24.08 -3.40 -8.52
N GLN A 37 -22.80 -3.08 -8.33
CA GLN A 37 -22.07 -3.35 -7.09
C GLN A 37 -22.34 -2.20 -6.11
N THR A 38 -23.47 -2.27 -5.42
CA THR A 38 -23.92 -1.23 -4.48
C THR A 38 -23.15 -1.25 -3.16
N ASN A 39 -22.43 -2.32 -2.88
CA ASN A 39 -21.56 -2.51 -1.72
C ASN A 39 -20.06 -2.41 -2.08
N ALA A 40 -19.72 -1.69 -3.15
CA ALA A 40 -18.32 -1.46 -3.51
C ALA A 40 -17.65 -0.52 -2.50
N THR A 41 -16.67 -1.02 -1.75
CA THR A 41 -15.97 -0.30 -0.69
C THR A 41 -14.47 -0.58 -0.71
N GLU A 42 -13.72 0.18 0.09
CA GLU A 42 -12.30 -0.03 0.42
C GLU A 42 -11.40 -0.26 -0.81
N PRO A 43 -11.27 0.75 -1.68
CA PRO A 43 -10.45 0.62 -2.87
C PRO A 43 -8.95 0.64 -2.52
N SER A 44 -8.18 -0.10 -3.31
CA SER A 44 -6.73 0.04 -3.40
C SER A 44 -6.34 0.46 -4.82
N LEU A 45 -5.26 1.21 -4.98
CA LEU A 45 -4.78 1.70 -6.26
C LEU A 45 -3.26 1.57 -6.34
N ALA A 46 -2.76 1.15 -7.49
CA ALA A 46 -1.34 1.25 -7.83
C ALA A 46 -1.17 1.66 -9.28
N VAL A 47 -0.02 2.28 -9.55
CA VAL A 47 0.36 2.72 -10.89
C VAL A 47 1.68 2.05 -11.25
N ASP A 48 1.71 1.36 -12.39
CA ASP A 48 2.97 0.94 -12.99
C ASP A 48 3.68 2.19 -13.52
N ARG A 49 4.75 2.59 -12.84
CA ARG A 49 5.49 3.81 -13.18
C ARG A 49 6.26 3.69 -14.50
N SER A 50 6.45 2.48 -15.02
CA SER A 50 7.19 2.26 -16.27
C SER A 50 6.39 2.65 -17.51
N ASP A 51 5.06 2.51 -17.47
CA ASP A 51 4.18 2.74 -18.62
C ASP A 51 2.92 3.56 -18.30
N GLY A 52 2.69 3.90 -17.03
CA GLY A 52 1.56 4.71 -16.57
C GLY A 52 0.25 3.93 -16.42
N THR A 53 0.30 2.60 -16.46
CA THR A 53 -0.90 1.76 -16.28
C THR A 53 -1.43 1.89 -14.86
N ILE A 54 -2.73 2.14 -14.72
CA ILE A 54 -3.38 2.27 -13.41
C ILE A 54 -4.17 0.98 -13.14
N TYR A 55 -3.97 0.40 -11.96
CA TYR A 55 -4.75 -0.71 -11.44
C TYR A 55 -5.54 -0.23 -10.23
N VAL A 56 -6.81 -0.61 -10.16
CA VAL A 56 -7.71 -0.34 -9.04
C VAL A 56 -8.34 -1.64 -8.62
N ALA A 57 -8.23 -1.98 -7.34
CA ALA A 57 -8.95 -3.07 -6.72
C ALA A 57 -9.99 -2.50 -5.76
N TRP A 58 -11.07 -3.22 -5.54
CA TRP A 58 -12.07 -2.89 -4.52
C TRP A 58 -12.76 -4.18 -4.08
N GLN A 59 -13.41 -4.13 -2.92
CA GLN A 59 -14.28 -5.21 -2.49
C GLN A 59 -15.74 -4.94 -2.84
N ALA A 60 -16.44 -5.98 -3.28
CA ALA A 60 -17.89 -5.98 -3.48
C ALA A 60 -18.39 -7.43 -3.43
N SER A 61 -18.49 -8.00 -2.22
CA SER A 61 -18.75 -9.43 -2.00
C SER A 61 -17.71 -10.31 -2.71
N GLY A 62 -16.43 -10.08 -2.36
CA GLY A 62 -15.27 -10.64 -3.05
C GLY A 62 -14.41 -9.56 -3.71
N THR A 63 -13.30 -9.98 -4.31
CA THR A 63 -12.28 -9.11 -4.89
C THR A 63 -12.56 -8.78 -6.34
N HIS A 64 -12.44 -7.50 -6.66
CA HIS A 64 -12.58 -7.00 -8.02
C HIS A 64 -11.37 -6.15 -8.38
N VAL A 65 -10.95 -6.23 -9.63
CA VAL A 65 -9.82 -5.47 -10.16
C VAL A 65 -10.21 -4.87 -11.50
N ALA A 66 -9.75 -3.66 -11.78
CA ALA A 66 -9.83 -3.04 -13.08
C ALA A 66 -8.54 -2.32 -13.42
N ARG A 67 -8.30 -2.15 -14.71
CA ARG A 67 -7.09 -1.57 -15.27
C ARG A 67 -7.40 -0.45 -16.24
N SER A 68 -6.57 0.58 -16.26
CA SER A 68 -6.62 1.68 -17.22
C SER A 68 -5.27 1.86 -17.92
N ASP A 69 -5.33 1.96 -19.25
CA ASP A 69 -4.19 2.23 -20.13
C ASP A 69 -4.12 3.69 -20.60
N ASN A 70 -5.05 4.53 -20.14
CA ASN A 70 -5.24 5.87 -20.70
C ASN A 70 -5.37 6.94 -19.61
N GLY A 71 -4.60 6.78 -18.53
CA GLY A 71 -4.54 7.75 -17.44
C GLY A 71 -5.86 7.88 -16.68
N GLY A 72 -6.61 6.78 -16.52
CA GLY A 72 -7.85 6.75 -15.74
C GLY A 72 -9.08 7.28 -16.48
N ARG A 73 -9.00 7.50 -17.80
CA ARG A 73 -10.14 7.95 -18.61
C ARG A 73 -11.17 6.84 -18.80
N SER A 74 -10.73 5.59 -18.92
CA SER A 74 -11.58 4.40 -18.93
C SER A 74 -10.90 3.22 -18.24
N PHE A 75 -11.70 2.30 -17.71
CA PHE A 75 -11.24 1.10 -17.02
C PHE A 75 -11.84 -0.16 -17.65
N VAL A 76 -11.05 -1.23 -17.69
CA VAL A 76 -11.49 -2.58 -18.09
C VAL A 76 -11.37 -3.48 -16.88
N GLN A 77 -12.43 -4.20 -16.53
CA GLN A 77 -12.38 -5.17 -15.44
C GLN A 77 -11.48 -6.36 -15.79
N THR A 78 -10.71 -6.78 -14.82
CA THR A 78 -9.77 -7.91 -14.89
C THR A 78 -10.13 -8.89 -13.77
N PRO A 79 -11.27 -9.60 -13.89
CA PRO A 79 -11.85 -10.36 -12.79
C PRO A 79 -10.93 -11.50 -12.37
N ILE A 80 -10.84 -11.73 -11.06
CA ILE A 80 -10.22 -12.90 -10.48
C ILE A 80 -11.32 -13.94 -10.30
N ASN A 81 -11.17 -15.11 -10.92
CA ASN A 81 -12.18 -16.16 -10.81
C ASN A 81 -12.19 -16.75 -9.39
N ASP A 82 -13.32 -16.65 -8.72
CA ASP A 82 -13.62 -17.35 -7.46
C ASP A 82 -14.85 -18.25 -7.66
N PRO A 83 -14.68 -19.45 -8.22
CA PRO A 83 -15.81 -20.32 -8.54
C PRO A 83 -16.54 -20.87 -7.30
N PHE A 84 -15.96 -20.73 -6.12
CA PHE A 84 -16.50 -21.28 -4.88
C PHE A 84 -17.05 -20.21 -3.92
N GLY A 85 -16.85 -18.93 -4.21
CA GLY A 85 -17.35 -17.82 -3.40
C GLY A 85 -16.68 -17.72 -2.03
N ASN A 86 -15.40 -18.10 -1.95
CA ASN A 86 -14.62 -18.03 -0.71
C ASN A 86 -14.02 -16.65 -0.48
N ASP A 87 -13.82 -15.86 -1.54
CA ASP A 87 -13.27 -14.52 -1.51
C ASP A 87 -14.27 -13.56 -0.85
N VAL A 88 -13.83 -12.84 0.17
CA VAL A 88 -14.69 -11.92 0.92
C VAL A 88 -14.38 -10.46 0.66
N GLY A 89 -13.13 -10.11 0.29
CA GLY A 89 -12.73 -8.73 0.05
C GLY A 89 -11.48 -8.31 0.82
N ASP A 90 -11.49 -7.11 1.39
CA ASP A 90 -10.36 -6.45 2.06
C ASP A 90 -9.06 -6.51 1.24
N VAL A 91 -9.08 -5.69 0.18
CA VAL A 91 -8.13 -5.82 -0.92
C VAL A 91 -6.97 -4.83 -0.79
N HIS A 92 -5.77 -5.29 -1.13
CA HIS A 92 -4.63 -4.39 -1.33
C HIS A 92 -3.85 -4.78 -2.57
N LEU A 93 -3.39 -3.80 -3.33
CA LEU A 93 -2.70 -4.06 -4.60
C LEU A 93 -1.38 -3.31 -4.72
N ARG A 94 -0.42 -3.97 -5.39
CA ARG A 94 0.91 -3.44 -5.68
C ARG A 94 1.40 -3.92 -7.04
N VAL A 95 2.32 -3.16 -7.64
CA VAL A 95 3.02 -3.53 -8.87
C VAL A 95 4.42 -4.04 -8.49
N GLY A 96 4.81 -5.17 -9.08
CA GLY A 96 6.08 -5.84 -8.86
C GLY A 96 7.12 -5.60 -9.95
N GLY A 97 8.09 -6.51 -10.04
CA GLY A 97 9.15 -6.50 -11.03
C GLY A 97 8.69 -6.91 -12.44
N PRO A 98 9.62 -6.90 -13.42
CA PRO A 98 9.34 -7.30 -14.79
C PRO A 98 8.83 -8.74 -14.87
N THR A 99 7.90 -9.01 -15.76
CA THR A 99 7.36 -10.37 -15.96
C THR A 99 8.45 -11.36 -16.39
N PRO A 100 8.36 -12.65 -16.01
CA PRO A 100 9.46 -13.60 -16.18
C PRO A 100 9.63 -14.13 -17.61
N CYS A 101 8.69 -13.88 -18.52
CA CYS A 101 8.74 -14.40 -19.88
C CYS A 101 9.55 -13.51 -20.82
N ALA A 102 10.34 -14.13 -21.69
CA ALA A 102 11.07 -13.45 -22.77
C ALA A 102 10.24 -13.31 -24.07
N THR A 103 9.21 -14.15 -24.24
CA THR A 103 8.30 -14.13 -25.38
C THR A 103 6.87 -14.20 -24.89
N PRO A 104 5.89 -13.57 -25.58
CA PRO A 104 4.50 -13.62 -25.17
C PRO A 104 4.00 -15.07 -25.06
N THR A 105 3.31 -15.38 -23.97
CA THR A 105 2.58 -16.64 -23.78
C THR A 105 1.10 -16.33 -23.54
N ALA A 106 0.29 -17.36 -23.30
CA ALA A 106 -1.13 -17.16 -22.98
C ALA A 106 -1.34 -16.38 -21.67
N SER A 107 -0.41 -16.47 -20.72
CA SER A 107 -0.56 -15.92 -19.36
C SER A 107 0.59 -15.01 -18.93
N CYS A 108 1.46 -14.60 -19.86
CA CYS A 108 2.59 -13.73 -19.58
C CYS A 108 2.93 -12.85 -20.78
N LEU A 109 3.09 -11.56 -20.53
CA LEU A 109 3.47 -10.56 -21.52
C LEU A 109 4.86 -10.00 -21.21
N PRO A 110 5.88 -10.22 -22.07
CA PRO A 110 7.22 -9.66 -21.86
C PRO A 110 7.19 -8.14 -21.86
N GLY A 111 7.98 -7.52 -20.97
CA GLY A 111 8.10 -6.07 -20.84
C GLY A 111 6.97 -5.40 -20.05
N ALA A 112 5.99 -6.17 -19.56
CA ALA A 112 5.08 -5.72 -18.51
C ALA A 112 5.70 -5.95 -17.12
N HIS A 113 5.05 -5.45 -16.07
CA HIS A 113 5.32 -5.79 -14.68
C HIS A 113 4.23 -6.68 -14.11
N ARG A 114 4.60 -7.55 -13.16
CA ARG A 114 3.63 -8.35 -12.42
C ARG A 114 2.76 -7.46 -11.56
N VAL A 115 1.47 -7.76 -11.46
CA VAL A 115 0.56 -7.10 -10.51
C VAL A 115 0.12 -8.09 -9.47
N TYR A 116 0.06 -7.63 -8.22
CA TYR A 116 -0.32 -8.40 -7.05
C TYR A 116 -1.57 -7.82 -6.41
N VAL A 117 -2.45 -8.71 -5.94
CA VAL A 117 -3.65 -8.36 -5.17
C VAL A 117 -3.77 -9.33 -4.00
N THR A 118 -3.74 -8.81 -2.78
CA THR A 118 -4.15 -9.57 -1.59
C THR A 118 -5.65 -9.41 -1.37
N SER A 119 -6.26 -10.45 -0.79
CA SER A 119 -7.62 -10.39 -0.29
C SER A 119 -7.83 -11.42 0.82
N LEU A 120 -8.89 -11.22 1.59
CA LEU A 120 -9.37 -12.21 2.54
C LEU A 120 -10.22 -13.28 1.87
N GLU A 121 -10.10 -14.51 2.35
CA GLU A 121 -10.92 -15.64 1.95
C GLU A 121 -11.35 -16.55 3.11
N ARG A 122 -12.27 -17.48 2.84
CA ARG A 122 -12.86 -18.40 3.83
C ARG A 122 -12.24 -19.79 3.85
N LEU A 123 -11.24 -20.06 3.02
CA LEU A 123 -10.52 -21.33 2.99
C LEU A 123 -9.01 -21.08 3.13
N PRO A 124 -8.22 -22.03 3.65
CA PRO A 124 -8.65 -23.30 4.25
C PRO A 124 -9.32 -23.13 5.63
N LEU A 125 -9.22 -21.94 6.23
CA LEU A 125 -9.86 -21.55 7.49
C LEU A 125 -10.68 -20.27 7.27
N ALA A 126 -11.52 -19.90 8.24
CA ALA A 126 -12.23 -18.63 8.16
C ALA A 126 -11.24 -17.45 8.19
N LEU A 127 -11.41 -16.50 7.26
CA LEU A 127 -10.64 -15.25 7.16
C LEU A 127 -9.13 -15.48 7.13
N GLN A 128 -8.63 -15.93 5.99
CA GLN A 128 -7.20 -16.10 5.71
C GLN A 128 -6.82 -15.22 4.53
N THR A 129 -5.53 -14.92 4.36
CA THR A 129 -5.09 -14.09 3.23
C THR A 129 -4.67 -14.96 2.06
N ARG A 130 -5.24 -14.66 0.89
CA ARG A 130 -4.75 -15.11 -0.40
C ARG A 130 -4.01 -14.01 -1.12
N LEU A 131 -3.18 -14.44 -2.07
CA LEU A 131 -2.51 -13.57 -3.02
C LEU A 131 -2.86 -14.03 -4.44
N ALA A 132 -3.42 -13.14 -5.25
CA ALA A 132 -3.51 -13.30 -6.68
C ALA A 132 -2.42 -12.47 -7.37
N TYR A 133 -1.81 -13.01 -8.43
CA TYR A 133 -0.89 -12.24 -9.27
C TYR A 133 -1.08 -12.50 -10.76
N SER A 134 -0.74 -11.50 -11.57
CA SER A 134 -0.85 -11.54 -13.03
C SER A 134 0.43 -11.07 -13.71
N ASP A 135 0.89 -11.84 -14.70
CA ASP A 135 2.03 -11.50 -15.56
C ASP A 135 1.59 -10.96 -16.94
N ASP A 136 0.31 -10.69 -17.14
CA ASP A 136 -0.26 -10.30 -18.41
C ASP A 136 -1.31 -9.18 -18.26
N ARG A 137 -1.04 -8.27 -17.32
CA ARG A 137 -1.83 -7.06 -17.09
C ARG A 137 -3.28 -7.36 -16.67
N GLY A 138 -3.46 -8.41 -15.89
CA GLY A 138 -4.74 -8.84 -15.32
C GLY A 138 -5.61 -9.68 -16.28
N ALA A 139 -5.08 -10.15 -17.41
CA ALA A 139 -5.86 -11.03 -18.29
C ALA A 139 -6.02 -12.43 -17.69
N HIS A 140 -4.99 -12.91 -17.00
CA HIS A 140 -5.01 -14.15 -16.21
C HIS A 140 -4.40 -13.91 -14.83
N TRP A 141 -4.94 -14.63 -13.84
CA TRP A 141 -4.51 -14.56 -12.45
C TRP A 141 -4.10 -15.94 -11.96
N THR A 142 -2.89 -16.02 -11.40
CA THR A 142 -2.45 -17.16 -10.60
C THR A 142 -2.79 -16.88 -9.14
N ILE A 143 -3.31 -17.87 -8.42
CA ILE A 143 -3.80 -17.69 -7.06
C ILE A 143 -2.98 -18.57 -6.11
N ASN A 144 -2.56 -17.97 -5.00
CA ASN A 144 -2.00 -18.63 -3.83
C ASN A 144 -2.96 -18.43 -2.65
N ASP A 145 -3.71 -19.47 -2.29
CA ASP A 145 -4.74 -19.47 -1.23
C ASP A 145 -4.17 -19.61 0.20
N VAL A 146 -2.84 -19.52 0.35
CA VAL A 146 -2.15 -19.69 1.64
C VAL A 146 -1.05 -18.64 1.83
N ALA A 147 -1.31 -17.41 1.39
CA ALA A 147 -0.33 -16.32 1.46
C ALA A 147 -0.06 -15.88 2.91
N ALA A 148 -1.10 -15.87 3.76
CA ALA A 148 -0.95 -15.76 5.19
C ALA A 148 -2.02 -16.60 5.89
N VAL A 149 -1.63 -17.37 6.89
CA VAL A 149 -2.53 -18.24 7.65
C VAL A 149 -2.37 -17.98 9.15
N ASN A 150 -3.45 -17.59 9.84
CA ASN A 150 -3.47 -17.38 11.29
C ASN A 150 -4.74 -18.04 11.88
N PRO A 151 -4.61 -18.91 12.92
CA PRO A 151 -5.77 -19.52 13.60
C PRO A 151 -6.72 -18.51 14.24
N SER A 152 -6.25 -17.30 14.52
CA SER A 152 -6.98 -16.22 15.16
C SER A 152 -7.83 -15.36 14.21
N LEU A 153 -8.01 -15.80 12.96
CA LEU A 153 -8.62 -15.01 11.89
C LEU A 153 -7.74 -13.80 11.51
N ILE A 154 -7.66 -13.53 10.22
CA ILE A 154 -6.93 -12.38 9.69
C ILE A 154 -7.90 -11.27 9.35
N ASP A 155 -7.55 -10.04 9.73
CA ASP A 155 -8.22 -8.82 9.30
C ASP A 155 -7.23 -7.86 8.67
N ARG A 156 -7.72 -7.03 7.73
CA ARG A 156 -6.97 -5.96 7.05
C ARG A 156 -5.57 -6.38 6.53
N PRO A 157 -5.46 -7.24 5.50
CA PRO A 157 -4.16 -7.61 4.94
C PRO A 157 -3.61 -6.54 3.99
N TRP A 158 -2.64 -5.75 4.44
CA TRP A 158 -1.89 -4.82 3.59
C TRP A 158 -0.66 -5.48 2.98
N LEU A 159 -0.55 -5.36 1.66
CA LEU A 159 0.59 -5.80 0.85
C LEU A 159 1.64 -4.69 0.59
N ALA A 160 2.91 -5.01 0.79
CA ALA A 160 4.05 -4.30 0.23
C ALA A 160 4.91 -5.23 -0.66
N VAL A 161 5.58 -4.65 -1.67
CA VAL A 161 6.41 -5.38 -2.62
C VAL A 161 7.74 -4.68 -2.79
N TYR A 162 8.84 -5.42 -2.63
CA TYR A 162 10.16 -5.03 -3.11
C TYR A 162 10.38 -5.65 -4.49
N PRO A 163 10.20 -4.88 -5.59
CA PRO A 163 10.28 -5.43 -6.93
C PRO A 163 11.73 -5.75 -7.30
N SER A 164 11.97 -6.95 -7.81
CA SER A 164 13.23 -7.31 -8.45
C SER A 164 13.40 -6.51 -9.74
N LYS A 165 14.62 -6.00 -9.95
CA LYS A 165 15.00 -5.34 -11.20
C LYS A 165 15.18 -6.34 -12.37
N VAL A 166 15.08 -7.65 -12.12
CA VAL A 166 15.36 -8.71 -13.10
C VAL A 166 14.11 -9.51 -13.46
N SER A 167 13.35 -9.99 -12.48
CA SER A 167 12.20 -10.86 -12.71
C SER A 167 11.28 -10.87 -11.49
N ALA A 168 9.98 -10.76 -11.71
CA ALA A 168 8.94 -10.78 -10.69
C ALA A 168 8.95 -12.07 -9.84
N THR A 169 9.52 -13.16 -10.35
CA THR A 169 9.74 -14.41 -9.58
C THR A 169 10.78 -14.28 -8.47
N GLN A 170 11.44 -13.12 -8.36
CA GLN A 170 12.41 -12.78 -7.33
C GLN A 170 11.93 -11.57 -6.49
N ASP A 171 10.70 -11.10 -6.71
CA ASP A 171 10.12 -10.06 -5.87
C ASP A 171 10.05 -10.56 -4.43
N LYS A 172 10.33 -9.67 -3.48
CA LYS A 172 10.02 -9.94 -2.07
C LYS A 172 8.68 -9.30 -1.76
N LEU A 173 7.81 -10.06 -1.11
CA LEU A 173 6.49 -9.60 -0.71
C LEU A 173 6.36 -9.67 0.80
N TYR A 174 5.67 -8.69 1.35
CA TYR A 174 5.36 -8.62 2.77
C TYR A 174 3.87 -8.33 2.90
N ILE A 175 3.17 -9.14 3.68
CA ILE A 175 1.76 -8.95 3.98
C ILE A 175 1.66 -8.69 5.47
N ALA A 176 1.45 -7.42 5.84
CA ALA A 176 1.08 -7.05 7.20
C ALA A 176 -0.41 -7.31 7.39
N TYR A 177 -0.77 -7.86 8.54
CA TYR A 177 -2.16 -8.13 8.86
C TYR A 177 -2.41 -8.08 10.36
N HIS A 178 -3.68 -7.89 10.71
CA HIS A 178 -4.14 -7.88 12.09
C HIS A 178 -4.65 -9.25 12.50
N ASP A 179 -4.24 -9.69 13.69
CA ASP A 179 -4.86 -10.82 14.36
C ASP A 179 -6.18 -10.36 14.99
N PHE A 180 -7.31 -10.84 14.47
CA PHE A 180 -8.62 -10.34 14.87
C PHE A 180 -9.00 -10.68 16.33
N THR A 181 -8.31 -11.62 16.99
CA THR A 181 -8.68 -12.05 18.35
C THR A 181 -7.81 -11.41 19.42
N VAL A 182 -6.48 -11.41 19.23
CA VAL A 182 -5.53 -10.86 20.21
C VAL A 182 -5.02 -9.49 19.80
N SER A 183 -5.48 -8.96 18.65
CA SER A 183 -5.14 -7.62 18.15
C SER A 183 -3.63 -7.36 18.11
N GLN A 184 -2.88 -8.33 17.56
CA GLN A 184 -1.46 -8.20 17.27
C GLN A 184 -1.24 -7.93 15.79
N ILE A 185 -0.05 -7.40 15.45
CA ILE A 185 0.35 -7.07 14.10
C ILE A 185 1.37 -8.11 13.62
N TRP A 186 1.02 -8.81 12.55
CA TRP A 186 1.83 -9.89 12.01
C TRP A 186 2.28 -9.58 10.59
N VAL A 187 3.41 -10.17 10.17
CA VAL A 187 3.91 -10.08 8.80
C VAL A 187 4.20 -11.46 8.21
N ALA A 188 3.52 -11.80 7.12
CA ALA A 188 3.88 -12.91 6.26
C ALA A 188 4.86 -12.46 5.17
N THR A 189 5.85 -13.30 4.85
CA THR A 189 6.96 -12.93 3.95
C THR A 189 7.14 -13.96 2.84
N SER A 190 7.31 -13.47 1.60
CA SER A 190 7.70 -14.25 0.43
C SER A 190 8.98 -13.67 -0.20
N THR A 191 9.79 -14.53 -0.80
CA THR A 191 11.06 -14.17 -1.48
C THR A 191 11.15 -14.71 -2.91
N ASP A 192 10.05 -15.27 -3.41
CA ASP A 192 9.96 -15.95 -4.70
C ASP A 192 8.78 -15.43 -5.54
N GLY A 193 8.47 -14.15 -5.41
CA GLY A 193 7.41 -13.51 -6.17
C GLY A 193 6.00 -13.92 -5.76
N GLY A 194 5.80 -14.34 -4.51
CA GLY A 194 4.51 -14.74 -3.96
C GLY A 194 4.14 -16.20 -4.19
N ALA A 195 5.06 -17.03 -4.70
CA ALA A 195 4.82 -18.44 -4.94
C ALA A 195 4.75 -19.23 -3.64
N THR A 196 5.61 -18.92 -2.67
CA THR A 196 5.57 -19.47 -1.32
C THR A 196 5.78 -18.39 -0.26
N PHE A 197 5.17 -18.60 0.91
CA PHE A 197 5.34 -17.75 2.08
C PHE A 197 5.98 -18.55 3.23
N GLY A 198 6.73 -17.85 4.06
CA GLY A 198 7.36 -18.42 5.25
C GLY A 198 6.35 -19.06 6.19
N GLN A 199 6.69 -20.21 6.78
CA GLN A 199 5.83 -20.86 7.77
C GLN A 199 5.84 -20.13 9.12
N THR A 200 6.94 -19.45 9.44
CA THR A 200 7.06 -18.62 10.63
C THR A 200 6.83 -17.17 10.24
N GLN A 201 5.57 -16.75 10.38
CA GLN A 201 5.15 -15.36 10.29
C GLN A 201 5.63 -14.62 11.54
N SER A 202 5.93 -13.33 11.41
CA SER A 202 6.52 -12.54 12.49
C SER A 202 5.45 -11.69 13.18
N ASP A 203 5.22 -11.90 14.47
CA ASP A 203 4.52 -10.92 15.32
C ASP A 203 5.48 -9.78 15.63
N VAL A 204 5.24 -8.60 15.07
CA VAL A 204 6.19 -7.49 15.15
C VAL A 204 6.28 -6.92 16.56
N LEU A 205 5.22 -7.05 17.38
CA LEU A 205 5.21 -6.56 18.76
C LEU A 205 6.11 -7.42 19.66
N SER A 206 6.21 -8.73 19.39
CA SER A 206 7.03 -9.66 20.19
C SER A 206 8.53 -9.37 20.21
N TYR A 207 9.01 -8.51 19.30
CA TYR A 207 10.43 -8.13 19.21
C TYR A 207 10.83 -7.02 20.19
N ASP A 208 9.87 -6.30 20.78
CA ASP A 208 10.13 -5.26 21.77
C ASP A 208 9.14 -5.31 22.94
N ALA A 209 9.67 -5.55 24.14
CA ALA A 209 8.83 -5.72 25.33
C ALA A 209 8.07 -4.45 25.74
N PHE A 210 8.55 -3.26 25.38
CA PHE A 210 7.84 -2.01 25.64
C PHE A 210 6.73 -1.83 24.60
N ALA A 211 6.99 -2.09 23.33
CA ALA A 211 5.97 -2.07 22.29
C ALA A 211 4.84 -3.06 22.61
N GLU A 212 5.19 -4.29 23.00
CA GLU A 212 4.24 -5.30 23.46
C GLU A 212 3.41 -4.78 24.65
N ALA A 213 4.04 -4.25 25.70
CA ALA A 213 3.30 -3.74 26.87
C ALA A 213 2.38 -2.55 26.54
N ASN A 214 2.81 -1.68 25.62
CA ASN A 214 2.02 -0.54 25.16
C ASN A 214 0.95 -0.92 24.15
N SER A 215 1.10 -2.05 23.45
CA SER A 215 0.23 -2.41 22.33
C SER A 215 -0.74 -3.55 22.60
N PHE A 216 -0.37 -4.44 23.52
CA PHE A 216 -1.01 -5.75 23.69
C PHE A 216 -2.53 -5.63 23.72
N CYS A 217 -3.15 -6.35 22.79
CA CYS A 217 -4.60 -6.51 22.70
C CYS A 217 -5.45 -5.29 22.35
N ASN A 218 -4.84 -4.10 22.14
CA ASN A 218 -5.54 -2.90 21.69
C ASN A 218 -4.70 -2.20 20.62
N THR A 219 -4.62 -2.81 19.44
CA THR A 219 -4.03 -2.18 18.26
C THR A 219 -5.08 -1.95 17.20
N ILE A 220 -4.86 -0.86 16.45
CA ILE A 220 -5.55 -0.59 15.20
C ILE A 220 -4.49 -0.70 14.12
N PRO A 221 -4.61 -1.67 13.22
CA PRO A 221 -3.57 -1.93 12.26
C PRO A 221 -3.52 -0.81 11.22
N SER A 222 -2.39 -0.60 10.59
CA SER A 222 -2.21 0.43 9.55
C SER A 222 -1.34 -0.12 8.43
N ASP A 223 -0.75 0.76 7.64
CA ASP A 223 -0.07 0.38 6.40
C ASP A 223 1.28 -0.35 6.59
N ILE A 224 1.76 -0.95 5.50
CA ILE A 224 3.11 -1.49 5.35
C ILE A 224 3.73 -0.92 4.07
N GLU A 225 4.99 -0.47 4.15
CA GLU A 225 5.74 -0.04 2.98
C GLU A 225 7.16 -0.60 2.96
N VAL A 226 7.73 -0.56 1.76
CA VAL A 226 9.10 -0.99 1.48
C VAL A 226 9.89 0.19 0.93
N ASP A 227 11.10 0.35 1.43
CA ASP A 227 12.08 1.24 0.84
C ASP A 227 12.53 0.70 -0.55
N PRO A 228 12.36 1.49 -1.63
CA PRO A 228 12.59 1.01 -2.99
C PRO A 228 14.07 0.82 -3.35
N GLU A 229 15.01 1.34 -2.56
CA GLU A 229 16.44 1.27 -2.86
C GLU A 229 17.21 0.26 -2.01
N THR A 230 16.64 -0.13 -0.87
CA THR A 230 17.26 -1.04 0.10
C THR A 230 16.46 -2.32 0.33
N GLY A 231 15.14 -2.28 0.14
CA GLY A 231 14.23 -3.37 0.51
C GLY A 231 13.95 -3.47 2.01
N GLU A 232 14.30 -2.44 2.78
CA GLU A 232 13.88 -2.28 4.18
C GLU A 232 12.35 -2.13 4.25
N VAL A 233 11.75 -2.58 5.35
CA VAL A 233 10.31 -2.72 5.49
C VAL A 233 9.84 -2.01 6.75
N TYR A 234 8.71 -1.32 6.66
CA TYR A 234 8.13 -0.54 7.73
C TYR A 234 6.65 -0.89 7.88
N VAL A 235 6.20 -1.19 9.09
CA VAL A 235 4.80 -1.49 9.43
C VAL A 235 4.34 -0.55 10.52
N GLN A 236 3.23 0.15 10.32
CA GLN A 236 2.69 1.08 11.32
C GLN A 236 1.43 0.52 11.99
N TRP A 237 1.17 0.94 13.22
CA TRP A 237 -0.10 0.75 13.89
C TRP A 237 -0.36 1.87 14.88
N ILE A 238 -1.64 2.03 15.23
CA ILE A 238 -2.12 2.86 16.32
C ILE A 238 -2.37 1.96 17.53
N THR A 239 -2.16 2.48 18.74
CA THR A 239 -2.45 1.73 19.96
C THR A 239 -2.90 2.60 21.14
N ALA A 240 -3.56 1.93 22.08
CA ALA A 240 -3.93 2.44 23.39
C ALA A 240 -2.72 2.62 24.32
N ASP A 241 -2.99 2.91 25.59
CA ASP A 241 -1.96 2.91 26.63
C ASP A 241 -1.93 1.61 27.46
N PRO A 242 -0.82 1.35 28.17
CA PRO A 242 -0.70 0.17 29.04
C PRO A 242 -1.81 0.05 30.10
N LYS A 243 -2.41 1.16 30.55
CA LYS A 243 -3.46 1.12 31.57
C LYS A 243 -4.76 0.58 30.97
N GLN A 244 -5.05 0.90 29.71
CA GLN A 244 -6.17 0.32 28.97
C GLN A 244 -5.89 -1.15 28.60
N ASN A 245 -4.67 -1.51 28.22
CA ASN A 245 -4.31 -2.92 27.98
C ASN A 245 -4.48 -3.79 29.22
N ALA A 246 -4.22 -3.23 30.42
CA ALA A 246 -4.39 -3.93 31.69
C ALA A 246 -5.85 -4.28 32.04
N VAL A 247 -6.85 -3.70 31.36
CA VAL A 247 -8.27 -4.02 31.57
C VAL A 247 -8.83 -5.06 30.58
N GLY A 248 -8.02 -5.49 29.61
CA GLY A 248 -8.36 -6.53 28.62
C GLY A 248 -8.41 -5.99 27.18
N CYS A 249 -8.59 -6.92 26.24
CA CYS A 249 -8.69 -6.64 24.81
C CYS A 249 -10.06 -6.05 24.47
N ASP A 250 -10.09 -4.87 23.86
CA ASP A 250 -11.32 -4.24 23.37
C ASP A 250 -11.41 -4.30 21.85
N LEU A 251 -12.06 -5.36 21.38
CA LEU A 251 -12.36 -5.57 19.97
C LEU A 251 -13.37 -4.55 19.41
N THR A 252 -14.06 -3.78 20.26
CA THR A 252 -14.96 -2.71 19.80
C THR A 252 -14.21 -1.42 19.45
N GLN A 253 -12.90 -1.36 19.77
CA GLN A 253 -12.05 -0.18 19.55
C GLN A 253 -12.64 1.07 20.21
N ASN A 254 -13.31 0.92 21.36
CA ASN A 254 -13.94 2.03 22.08
C ASN A 254 -13.08 2.44 23.29
N GLN A 255 -11.80 2.67 23.00
CA GLN A 255 -10.79 3.09 23.96
C GLN A 255 -10.09 4.36 23.48
N ASN A 256 -9.12 4.84 24.25
CA ASN A 256 -8.40 6.05 23.90
C ASN A 256 -7.07 5.63 23.28
N PHE A 257 -7.02 5.55 21.95
CA PHE A 257 -5.82 5.19 21.23
C PHE A 257 -5.04 6.47 20.95
N HIS A 258 -3.93 6.70 21.64
CA HIS A 258 -3.19 7.98 21.53
C HIS A 258 -1.72 7.80 21.22
N HIS A 259 -1.30 6.57 20.92
CA HIS A 259 0.04 6.25 20.49
C HIS A 259 0.06 5.78 19.03
N VAL A 260 1.12 6.16 18.32
CA VAL A 260 1.44 5.64 16.99
C VAL A 260 2.83 5.01 17.04
N TYR A 261 2.93 3.77 16.56
CA TYR A 261 4.16 2.99 16.52
C TYR A 261 4.47 2.53 15.11
N MET A 262 5.74 2.24 14.86
CA MET A 262 6.20 1.57 13.65
C MET A 262 7.26 0.53 13.99
N ALA A 263 7.20 -0.61 13.31
CA ALA A 263 8.24 -1.62 13.30
C ALA A 263 9.03 -1.53 11.99
N HIS A 264 10.34 -1.61 12.10
CA HIS A 264 11.27 -1.59 10.97
C HIS A 264 12.02 -2.93 10.88
N SER A 265 12.29 -3.37 9.65
CA SER A 265 13.07 -4.57 9.34
C SER A 265 14.03 -4.30 8.20
N SER A 266 15.22 -4.90 8.25
CA SER A 266 16.19 -4.89 7.14
C SER A 266 15.73 -5.64 5.88
N GLY A 267 14.52 -6.20 5.90
CA GLY A 267 13.94 -7.02 4.84
C GLY A 267 14.02 -8.52 5.10
N ALA A 268 13.46 -9.30 4.17
CA ALA A 268 13.36 -10.74 4.30
C ALA A 268 14.73 -11.41 4.38
N ILE A 269 14.86 -12.34 5.33
CA ILE A 269 15.96 -13.30 5.46
C ILE A 269 15.44 -14.72 5.17
N GLY A 270 16.33 -15.61 4.74
CA GLY A 270 15.94 -16.97 4.34
C GLY A 270 15.26 -17.01 2.96
N SER A 271 14.71 -18.18 2.61
CA SER A 271 14.03 -18.41 1.33
C SER A 271 12.94 -19.45 1.46
N GLY A 272 11.91 -19.37 0.61
CA GLY A 272 10.79 -20.30 0.60
C GLY A 272 10.10 -20.38 1.97
N LEU A 273 9.85 -21.59 2.46
CA LEU A 273 9.19 -21.83 3.75
C LEU A 273 9.96 -21.30 4.98
N ALA A 274 11.25 -21.01 4.83
CA ALA A 274 12.09 -20.42 5.88
C ALA A 274 12.21 -18.88 5.78
N ALA A 275 11.54 -18.25 4.82
CA ALA A 275 11.53 -16.80 4.70
C ALA A 275 10.88 -16.17 5.93
N THR A 276 11.52 -15.14 6.50
CA THR A 276 11.01 -14.44 7.69
C THR A 276 11.61 -13.04 7.77
N THR A 277 11.18 -12.27 8.77
CA THR A 277 11.67 -10.91 9.06
C THR A 277 12.03 -10.78 10.54
N ILE A 278 12.94 -9.86 10.84
CA ILE A 278 13.35 -9.50 12.21
C ILE A 278 13.09 -8.01 12.35
N TRP A 279 12.51 -7.62 13.48
CA TRP A 279 12.00 -6.27 13.68
C TRP A 279 12.70 -5.56 14.84
N ASP A 280 12.85 -4.25 14.67
CA ASP A 280 13.01 -3.30 15.75
C ASP A 280 11.78 -2.37 15.74
N VAL A 281 11.41 -1.83 16.91
CA VAL A 281 10.16 -1.09 17.08
C VAL A 281 10.42 0.31 17.61
N HIS A 282 9.68 1.28 17.08
CA HIS A 282 9.86 2.70 17.32
C HIS A 282 8.52 3.39 17.61
N SER A 283 8.48 4.23 18.63
CA SER A 283 7.38 5.17 18.83
C SER A 283 7.51 6.33 17.82
N ILE A 284 6.42 6.60 17.11
CA ILE A 284 6.29 7.74 16.20
C ILE A 284 5.75 8.94 16.97
N PHE A 285 4.69 8.69 17.72
CA PHE A 285 3.94 9.71 18.43
C PHE A 285 3.33 9.13 19.71
N ASP A 286 3.35 9.94 20.77
CA ASP A 286 2.74 9.70 22.07
C ASP A 286 1.95 10.98 22.42
N GLY A 287 0.64 10.90 22.23
CA GLY A 287 -0.29 11.99 22.43
C GLY A 287 -0.67 12.18 23.91
N PRO A 288 -1.23 13.35 24.28
CA PRO A 288 -1.83 13.51 25.59
C PRO A 288 -2.90 12.44 25.87
N LEU A 289 -3.03 11.98 27.12
CA LEU A 289 -4.04 10.99 27.54
C LEU A 289 -5.52 11.41 27.33
N THR A 290 -5.76 12.62 26.85
CA THR A 290 -7.08 13.16 26.52
C THR A 290 -7.35 13.19 25.03
N THR A 291 -6.37 12.81 24.20
CA THR A 291 -6.48 12.81 22.75
C THR A 291 -6.65 11.40 22.23
N ASN A 292 -7.14 11.26 20.99
CA ASN A 292 -7.39 10.00 20.33
C ASN A 292 -6.97 10.09 18.85
N THR A 293 -6.40 9.02 18.31
CA THR A 293 -5.84 8.86 16.96
C THR A 293 -6.52 7.74 16.17
N ASP A 294 -7.62 7.17 16.67
CA ASP A 294 -8.31 6.02 16.07
C ASP A 294 -9.48 6.34 15.12
N GLU A 295 -9.87 7.63 14.98
CA GLU A 295 -11.05 8.00 14.17
C GLU A 295 -10.98 7.48 12.72
N ILE A 296 -9.76 7.37 12.19
CA ILE A 296 -9.45 6.64 10.96
C ILE A 296 -8.07 5.98 11.08
N PHE A 297 -7.80 4.98 10.24
CA PHE A 297 -6.47 4.36 10.16
C PHE A 297 -5.37 5.38 9.84
N ALA A 298 -4.21 5.18 10.45
CA ALA A 298 -3.00 5.88 10.04
C ALA A 298 -2.40 5.23 8.78
N THR A 299 -1.46 5.91 8.14
CA THR A 299 -0.71 5.39 6.98
C THR A 299 0.73 5.87 7.04
N LEU A 300 1.61 5.18 6.31
CA LEU A 300 3.01 5.51 6.20
C LEU A 300 3.45 5.49 4.73
N ALA A 301 4.53 6.21 4.43
CA ALA A 301 5.16 6.18 3.12
C ALA A 301 6.68 6.23 3.26
N VAL A 302 7.40 5.69 2.29
CA VAL A 302 8.86 5.80 2.20
C VAL A 302 9.22 6.48 0.90
N ASP A 303 10.06 7.52 0.94
CA ASP A 303 10.55 8.12 -0.31
C ASP A 303 11.63 7.25 -0.99
N ASP A 304 11.81 7.52 -2.27
CA ASP A 304 12.92 6.97 -3.03
C ASP A 304 14.10 7.93 -2.90
N SER A 305 15.20 7.46 -2.29
CA SER A 305 16.42 8.24 -2.17
C SER A 305 17.09 8.51 -3.53
N GLY A 306 16.72 7.75 -4.55
CA GLY A 306 17.31 7.74 -5.89
C GLY A 306 18.74 7.19 -5.92
N THR A 307 19.24 6.63 -4.81
CA THR A 307 20.60 6.07 -4.72
C THR A 307 20.54 4.64 -4.20
N PRO A 308 20.94 3.64 -5.01
CA PRO A 308 20.91 2.24 -4.61
C PRO A 308 21.63 1.97 -3.29
N GLY A 309 20.95 1.26 -2.38
CA GLY A 309 21.49 0.92 -1.06
C GLY A 309 21.47 2.06 -0.03
N ILE A 310 20.94 3.23 -0.38
CA ILE A 310 20.69 4.32 0.56
C ILE A 310 19.19 4.39 0.82
N GLY A 311 18.79 4.23 2.08
CA GLY A 311 17.38 4.32 2.48
C GLY A 311 16.85 5.75 2.37
N GLY A 312 15.59 5.86 2.01
CA GLY A 312 14.80 7.08 2.00
C GLY A 312 14.34 7.52 3.39
N ASN A 313 13.63 8.64 3.42
CA ASN A 313 12.90 9.09 4.60
C ASN A 313 11.60 8.32 4.74
N VAL A 314 11.20 8.09 5.98
CA VAL A 314 9.91 7.49 6.34
C VAL A 314 8.97 8.60 6.78
N TYR A 315 7.74 8.54 6.32
CA TYR A 315 6.67 9.50 6.59
C TYR A 315 5.53 8.79 7.28
N SER A 316 4.93 9.45 8.27
CA SER A 316 3.74 8.97 8.96
C SER A 316 2.66 10.03 8.90
N VAL A 317 1.44 9.60 8.60
CA VAL A 317 0.24 10.42 8.63
C VAL A 317 -0.81 9.73 9.48
N PHE A 318 -1.37 10.44 10.44
CA PHE A 318 -2.37 9.91 11.37
C PHE A 318 -3.39 10.99 11.74
N PRO A 319 -4.65 10.63 12.03
CA PRO A 319 -5.61 11.57 12.58
C PRO A 319 -5.29 11.78 14.08
N ASP A 320 -5.55 12.96 14.63
CA ASP A 320 -5.62 13.14 16.08
C ASP A 320 -6.45 14.38 16.43
N ASN A 321 -7.13 14.36 17.57
CA ASN A 321 -7.91 15.47 18.10
C ASN A 321 -7.10 16.45 18.99
N LEU A 322 -5.78 16.57 18.77
CA LEU A 322 -4.86 17.51 19.42
C LEU A 322 -5.38 18.97 19.51
N ALA A 323 -6.14 19.42 18.51
CA ALA A 323 -6.69 20.78 18.46
C ALA A 323 -7.89 20.99 19.40
N GLY A 324 -8.56 19.91 19.83
CA GLY A 324 -9.70 19.95 20.73
C GLY A 324 -10.49 18.64 20.71
N PRO A 325 -11.26 18.32 21.78
CA PRO A 325 -11.78 16.98 22.05
C PRO A 325 -12.75 16.41 21.00
N THR A 326 -13.27 17.24 20.10
CA THR A 326 -14.21 16.83 19.04
C THR A 326 -13.72 17.28 17.66
N THR A 327 -12.43 17.60 17.51
CA THR A 327 -11.87 18.14 16.27
C THR A 327 -10.71 17.26 15.82
N TYR A 328 -11.01 16.25 15.01
CA TYR A 328 -10.00 15.40 14.39
C TYR A 328 -9.37 16.10 13.19
N ASP A 329 -8.05 16.22 13.27
CA ASP A 329 -7.21 16.79 12.23
C ASP A 329 -6.20 15.75 11.74
N ILE A 330 -5.65 15.97 10.54
CA ILE A 330 -4.62 15.10 9.97
C ILE A 330 -3.25 15.67 10.32
N TRP A 331 -2.43 14.84 10.95
CA TRP A 331 -1.08 15.17 11.39
C TRP A 331 -0.06 14.41 10.55
N PHE A 332 1.05 15.08 10.27
CA PHE A 332 2.16 14.54 9.50
C PHE A 332 3.45 14.65 10.31
N THR A 333 4.25 13.59 10.29
CA THR A 333 5.65 13.62 10.73
C THR A 333 6.52 12.79 9.80
N HIS A 334 7.83 12.90 9.97
CA HIS A 334 8.82 12.16 9.19
C HIS A 334 10.04 11.80 10.03
N SER A 335 10.76 10.78 9.58
CA SER A 335 12.03 10.32 10.09
C SER A 335 13.04 10.19 8.95
N SER A 336 14.26 10.68 9.18
CA SER A 336 15.41 10.53 8.26
C SER A 336 16.41 9.47 8.73
N ASN A 337 16.06 8.72 9.78
CA ASN A 337 16.92 7.73 10.41
C ASN A 337 16.14 6.46 10.77
N LYS A 338 15.29 6.00 9.84
CA LYS A 338 14.59 4.71 9.90
C LYS A 338 13.68 4.56 11.13
N GLY A 339 13.16 5.67 11.65
CA GLY A 339 12.26 5.68 12.81
C GLY A 339 12.95 5.89 14.16
N ALA A 340 14.28 5.92 14.23
CA ALA A 340 14.99 6.14 15.50
C ALA A 340 14.67 7.50 16.14
N SER A 341 14.30 8.50 15.32
CA SER A 341 13.70 9.76 15.79
C SER A 341 12.74 10.34 14.76
N TRP A 342 11.76 11.09 15.24
CA TRP A 342 10.73 11.73 14.42
C TRP A 342 10.71 13.24 14.63
N ALA A 343 10.35 13.98 13.58
CA ALA A 343 10.05 15.40 13.69
C ALA A 343 8.80 15.64 14.54
N ALA A 344 8.63 16.86 15.05
CA ALA A 344 7.38 17.23 15.70
C ALA A 344 6.22 17.16 14.69
N PRO A 345 5.07 16.54 15.02
CA PRO A 345 3.93 16.48 14.12
C PRO A 345 3.42 17.86 13.73
N VAL A 346 2.99 18.00 12.48
CA VAL A 346 2.36 19.22 11.95
C VAL A 346 1.00 18.89 11.34
N LYS A 347 0.01 19.76 11.59
CA LYS A 347 -1.31 19.67 10.97
C LYS A 347 -1.22 19.98 9.48
N VAL A 348 -1.81 19.14 8.63
CA VAL A 348 -1.77 19.29 7.15
C VAL A 348 -3.10 19.65 6.51
N ASN A 349 -4.23 19.42 7.18
CA ASN A 349 -5.54 19.89 6.74
C ASN A 349 -5.82 21.32 7.21
N SER A 350 -6.71 22.02 6.50
CA SER A 350 -7.14 23.39 6.83
C SER A 350 -8.66 23.55 6.76
N ASP A 351 -9.39 22.45 6.79
CA ASP A 351 -10.84 22.47 6.82
C ASP A 351 -11.34 23.00 8.17
N LYS A 352 -12.63 23.35 8.18
CA LYS A 352 -13.33 23.88 9.35
C LYS A 352 -14.13 22.80 10.08
N GLY A 353 -13.95 21.55 9.69
CA GLY A 353 -14.80 20.42 10.07
C GLY A 353 -14.31 19.77 11.35
N THR A 354 -15.26 19.53 12.25
CA THR A 354 -15.26 18.38 13.15
C THR A 354 -15.69 17.19 12.30
N HIS A 355 -14.74 16.35 11.88
CA HIS A 355 -15.07 15.05 11.29
C HIS A 355 -15.68 14.15 12.35
#